data_AF-A0A2J6RLI5-F1
#
_entry.id   AF-A0A2J6RLI5-F1
#
_cell.length_a   1.000
_cell.length_b   1.000
_cell.length_c   1.000
_cell.angle_alpha   90.00
_cell.angle_beta   90.00
_cell.angle_gamma   90.00
#
_symmetry.space_group_name_H-M   'P 1'
#
loop_
_entity.id
_entity.type
_entity.pdbx_description
1 polymer ?
#
loop_
_entity_poly.entity_id
_entity_poly.type
_entity_poly.pdbx_seq_one_letter_code
_entity_poly.pdbx_strand_id
1 'polypeptide(L)'
;MYLDTTYNSFPTVLTNIYTSFLETATKTYAYARCLPSSKQPTVALLTRTITALIEMAYVLIKSKGRAKKGVELGYKCAVTKPQIAFMALNAFRKVLGKRQSRYGKVITWLASRISELKGKNEEALKRMKSVVE
;
A
#
# COMPACT_ATOMS: atom_id res chain seq x y z
N MET A 1 6.54 -11.89 -11.40
CA MET A 1 5.50 -12.93 -11.49
C MET A 1 4.24 -12.57 -10.70
N TYR A 2 4.27 -12.43 -9.36
CA TYR A 2 3.07 -12.16 -8.53
C TYR A 2 2.22 -10.90 -8.85
N LEU A 3 2.77 -9.98 -9.64
CA LEU A 3 2.13 -8.71 -10.02
C LEU A 3 1.69 -8.68 -11.49
N ASP A 4 1.95 -9.78 -12.20
CA ASP A 4 1.71 -9.89 -13.63
C ASP A 4 0.26 -10.32 -13.87
N THR A 5 -0.53 -9.41 -14.44
CA THR A 5 -1.93 -9.64 -14.80
C THR A 5 -2.09 -10.48 -16.07
N THR A 6 -1.00 -10.86 -16.75
CA THR A 6 -1.02 -11.85 -17.82
C THR A 6 -1.17 -13.26 -17.26
N TYR A 7 -0.57 -13.55 -16.09
CA TYR A 7 -0.55 -14.88 -15.48
C TYR A 7 -1.39 -15.01 -14.20
N ASN A 8 -1.85 -13.89 -13.64
CA ASN A 8 -2.64 -13.86 -12.41
C ASN A 8 -3.92 -13.07 -12.64
N SER A 9 -4.99 -13.51 -11.98
CA SER A 9 -6.22 -12.73 -11.94
C SER A 9 -5.97 -11.35 -11.33
N PHE A 10 -6.74 -10.35 -11.74
CA PHE A 10 -6.63 -9.01 -11.20
C PHE A 10 -6.83 -8.95 -9.67
N PRO A 11 -7.83 -9.64 -9.07
CA PRO A 11 -7.95 -9.77 -7.62
C PRO A 11 -6.72 -10.39 -6.96
N THR A 12 -6.15 -11.46 -7.53
CA THR A 12 -4.93 -12.09 -7.00
C THR A 12 -3.76 -11.11 -6.94
N VAL A 13 -3.57 -10.32 -7.99
CA VAL A 13 -2.51 -9.28 -8.01
C VAL A 13 -2.76 -8.22 -6.93
N LEU A 14 -4.01 -7.77 -6.75
CA LEU A 14 -4.35 -6.83 -5.68
C LEU A 14 -4.09 -7.41 -4.29
N THR A 15 -4.45 -8.68 -4.05
CA THR A 15 -4.15 -9.39 -2.80
C THR A 15 -2.65 -9.47 -2.56
N ASN A 16 -1.85 -9.80 -3.58
CA ASN A 16 -0.39 -9.84 -3.46
C ASN A 16 0.21 -8.47 -3.09
N ILE A 17 -0.30 -7.39 -3.70
CA ILE A 17 0.09 -6.01 -3.35
C ILE A 17 -0.30 -5.69 -1.91
N TYR A 18 -1.53 -6.00 -1.51
CA TYR A 18 -2.03 -5.77 -0.16
C TYR A 18 -1.18 -6.49 0.89
N THR A 19 -0.92 -7.79 0.70
CA THR A 19 -0.10 -8.61 1.61
C THR A 19 1.32 -8.06 1.71
N SER A 20 1.91 -7.63 0.60
CA SER A 20 3.23 -6.98 0.61
C SER A 20 3.25 -5.70 1.46
N PHE A 21 2.17 -4.91 1.42
CA PHE A 21 2.04 -3.73 2.28
C PHE A 21 1.72 -4.08 3.74
N LEU A 22 0.98 -5.17 4.01
CA LEU A 22 0.76 -5.65 5.38
C LEU A 22 2.08 -6.06 6.03
N GLU A 23 2.92 -6.79 5.32
CA GLU A 23 4.27 -7.15 5.78
C GLU A 23 5.11 -5.90 6.02
N THR A 24 5.07 -4.95 5.08
CA THR A 24 5.81 -3.68 5.21
C THR A 24 5.35 -2.90 6.44
N ALA A 25 4.03 -2.73 6.63
CA ALA A 25 3.48 -2.04 7.79
C ALA A 25 3.82 -2.76 9.11
N THR A 26 3.80 -4.09 9.12
CA THR A 26 4.20 -4.91 10.27
C THR A 26 5.66 -4.68 10.61
N LYS A 27 6.56 -4.68 9.61
CA LYS A 27 7.98 -4.36 9.78
C LYS A 27 8.18 -2.93 10.29
N THR A 28 7.49 -1.94 9.72
CA THR A 28 7.54 -0.54 10.17
C THR A 28 7.18 -0.43 11.65
N TYR A 29 6.10 -1.08 12.09
CA TYR A 29 5.73 -1.13 13.50
C TYR A 29 6.80 -1.82 14.36
N ALA A 30 7.29 -2.99 13.94
CA ALA A 30 8.31 -3.74 14.68
C ALA A 30 9.58 -2.90 14.88
N TYR A 31 10.09 -2.27 13.82
CA TYR A 31 11.24 -1.35 13.90
C TYR A 31 10.96 -0.17 14.83
N ALA A 32 9.82 0.50 14.66
CA ALA A 32 9.44 1.64 15.50
C ALA A 32 9.26 1.28 16.98
N ARG A 33 8.92 0.02 17.29
CA ARG A 33 8.80 -0.48 18.66
C ARG A 33 10.16 -0.74 19.31
N CYS A 34 11.14 -1.20 18.53
CA CYS A 34 12.47 -1.54 19.02
C CYS A 34 13.38 -0.31 19.21
N LEU A 35 12.97 0.89 18.75
CA LEU A 35 13.71 2.12 18.96
C LEU A 35 13.44 2.73 20.34
N PRO A 36 14.45 3.36 20.98
CA PRO A 36 14.24 4.19 22.18
C PRO A 36 13.16 5.25 21.94
N SER A 37 12.35 5.58 22.94
CA SER A 37 11.20 6.49 22.80
C SER A 37 11.55 7.82 22.13
N SER A 38 12.75 8.37 22.37
CA SER A 38 13.25 9.61 21.77
C SER A 38 13.60 9.51 20.27
N LYS A 39 13.80 8.29 19.75
CA LYS A 39 14.13 7.98 18.35
C LYS A 39 12.96 7.36 17.59
N GLN A 40 11.83 7.15 18.25
CA GLN A 40 10.65 6.62 17.60
C GLN A 40 10.11 7.61 16.56
N PRO A 41 9.60 7.13 15.42
CA PRO A 41 9.22 7.99 14.32
C PRO A 41 8.02 8.86 14.70
N THR A 42 8.11 10.14 14.37
CA THR A 42 7.01 11.08 14.56
C THR A 42 5.86 10.79 13.59
N VAL A 43 4.68 11.33 13.88
CA VAL A 43 3.51 11.25 12.99
C VAL A 43 3.87 11.79 11.60
N ALA A 44 4.53 12.94 11.53
CA ALA A 44 4.92 13.58 10.27
C ALA A 44 5.92 12.74 9.46
N LEU A 45 6.88 12.08 10.13
CA LEU A 45 7.81 11.19 9.46
C LEU A 45 7.07 9.98 8.87
N LEU A 46 6.19 9.34 9.66
CA LEU A 46 5.44 8.17 9.20
C LEU A 46 4.54 8.49 7.99
N THR A 47 3.77 9.57 8.03
CA THR A 47 2.85 9.92 6.93
C THR A 47 3.61 10.27 5.65
N ARG A 48 4.75 10.97 5.75
CA ARG A 48 5.67 11.22 4.62
C ARG A 48 6.25 9.93 4.06
N THR A 49 6.74 9.04 4.92
CA THR A 49 7.31 7.75 4.50
C THR A 49 6.28 6.87 3.81
N ILE A 50 5.05 6.79 4.34
CA ILE A 50 3.96 6.01 3.71
C ILE A 50 3.63 6.60 2.32
N THR A 51 3.58 7.93 2.21
CA THR A 51 3.34 8.60 0.91
C THR A 51 4.45 8.28 -0.10
N ALA A 52 5.71 8.42 0.31
CA ALA A 52 6.86 8.11 -0.54
C ALA A 52 6.91 6.62 -0.95
N LEU A 53 6.54 5.72 -0.03
CA LEU A 53 6.44 4.29 -0.29
C LEU A 53 5.40 3.98 -1.37
N ILE A 54 4.23 4.63 -1.34
CA ILE A 54 3.18 4.46 -2.37
C ILE A 54 3.69 4.90 -3.74
N GLU A 55 4.37 6.06 -3.81
CA GLU A 55 4.98 6.57 -5.05
C GLU A 55 6.03 5.62 -5.61
N MET A 56 6.95 5.18 -4.74
CA MET A 56 8.00 4.23 -5.10
C MET A 56 7.41 2.90 -5.59
N ALA A 57 6.41 2.36 -4.88
CA ALA A 57 5.75 1.12 -5.26
C ALA A 57 5.11 1.23 -6.66
N TYR A 58 4.43 2.34 -6.96
CA TYR A 58 3.88 2.57 -8.29
C TYR A 58 4.95 2.56 -9.38
N VAL A 59 6.06 3.28 -9.16
CA VAL A 59 7.18 3.33 -10.11
C VAL A 59 7.78 1.94 -10.33
N LEU A 60 8.03 1.19 -9.25
CA LEU A 60 8.62 -0.16 -9.32
C LEU A 60 7.69 -1.17 -10.00
N ILE A 61 6.38 -1.10 -9.75
CA ILE A 61 5.41 -2.01 -10.36
C ILE A 61 5.32 -1.76 -11.87
N LYS A 62 5.32 -0.48 -12.29
CA LYS A 62 5.23 -0.10 -13.70
C LYS A 62 6.54 -0.27 -14.45
N SER A 63 7.69 -0.05 -13.82
CA SER A 63 9.00 -0.22 -14.47
C SER A 63 9.24 -1.66 -14.92
N LYS A 64 8.69 -2.65 -14.22
CA LYS A 64 8.79 -4.08 -14.60
C LYS A 64 8.29 -4.38 -16.01
N GLY A 65 7.23 -3.71 -16.46
CA GLY A 65 6.71 -3.88 -17.82
C GLY A 65 7.46 -3.09 -18.89
N ARG A 66 8.26 -2.10 -18.49
CA ARG A 66 9.09 -1.30 -19.39
C ARG A 66 10.51 -1.84 -19.54
N ALA A 67 10.96 -2.68 -18.61
CA ALA A 67 12.26 -3.32 -18.69
C ALA A 67 12.31 -4.30 -19.87
N LYS A 68 13.47 -4.43 -20.54
CA LYS A 68 13.68 -5.30 -21.71
C LYS A 68 13.08 -6.71 -21.51
N LYS A 69 13.44 -7.37 -20.42
CA LYS A 69 12.92 -8.70 -20.05
C LYS A 69 11.40 -8.71 -19.83
N GLY A 70 10.83 -7.63 -19.32
CA GLY A 70 9.38 -7.50 -19.13
C GLY A 70 8.63 -7.37 -20.46
N VAL A 71 9.20 -6.62 -21.41
CA VAL A 71 8.65 -6.49 -22.77
C VAL A 71 8.73 -7.83 -23.50
N GLU A 72 9.89 -8.50 -23.48
CA GLU A 72 10.10 -9.81 -24.12
C GLU A 72 9.14 -10.89 -23.59
N LEU A 73 8.84 -10.88 -22.29
CA LEU A 73 7.92 -11.83 -21.66
C LEU A 73 6.45 -11.40 -21.69
N GLY A 74 6.12 -10.26 -22.29
CA GLY A 74 4.74 -9.76 -22.34
C GLY A 74 4.14 -9.41 -20.97
N TYR A 75 4.97 -8.98 -20.00
CA TYR A 75 4.50 -8.60 -18.67
C TYR A 75 3.49 -7.47 -18.75
N LYS A 76 2.35 -7.64 -18.07
CA LYS A 76 1.36 -6.57 -17.91
C LYS A 76 1.02 -6.40 -16.45
N CYS A 77 0.82 -5.16 -16.01
CA CYS A 77 0.24 -4.89 -14.70
C CYS A 77 -0.83 -3.83 -14.84
N ALA A 78 -2.09 -4.28 -14.87
CA ALA A 78 -3.26 -3.43 -15.04
C ALA A 78 -3.58 -2.54 -13.82
N VAL A 79 -2.91 -2.77 -12.67
CA VAL A 79 -3.19 -2.01 -11.44
C VAL A 79 -2.81 -0.55 -11.59
N THR A 80 -3.68 0.35 -11.15
CA THR A 80 -3.49 1.81 -11.21
C THR A 80 -2.88 2.35 -9.92
N LYS A 81 -2.37 3.59 -9.96
CA LYS A 81 -1.80 4.26 -8.79
C LYS A 81 -2.82 4.45 -7.64
N PRO A 82 -4.07 4.89 -7.87
CA PRO A 82 -5.10 4.93 -6.82
C PRO A 82 -5.35 3.57 -6.16
N GLN A 83 -5.31 2.49 -6.93
CA GLN A 83 -5.51 1.13 -6.43
C GLN A 83 -4.35 0.69 -5.52
N ILE A 84 -3.10 0.95 -5.91
CA ILE A 84 -1.91 0.73 -5.07
C ILE A 84 -1.97 1.55 -3.79
N ALA A 85 -2.32 2.84 -3.89
CA ALA A 85 -2.47 3.70 -2.73
C ALA A 85 -3.55 3.18 -1.78
N PHE A 86 -4.70 2.76 -2.31
CA PHE A 86 -5.78 2.19 -1.53
C PHE A 86 -5.35 0.92 -0.78
N MET A 87 -4.61 0.01 -1.44
CA MET A 87 -4.05 -1.18 -0.80
C MET A 87 -3.10 -0.81 0.34
N ALA A 88 -2.15 0.09 0.09
CA ALA A 88 -1.17 0.51 1.09
C ALA A 88 -1.83 1.14 2.33
N LEU A 89 -2.73 2.11 2.11
CA LEU A 89 -3.37 2.83 3.21
C LEU A 89 -4.22 1.89 4.08
N ASN A 90 -4.97 0.97 3.49
CA ASN A 90 -5.75 -0.01 4.25
C ASN A 90 -4.85 -1.01 4.99
N ALA A 91 -3.73 -1.44 4.39
CA ALA A 91 -2.79 -2.34 5.05
C ALA A 91 -2.15 -1.68 6.29
N PHE A 92 -1.66 -0.44 6.15
CA PHE A 92 -1.13 0.33 7.27
C PHE A 92 -2.20 0.59 8.34
N ARG A 93 -3.45 0.88 7.93
CA ARG A 93 -4.56 1.07 8.88
C ARG A 93 -4.89 -0.23 9.63
N LYS A 94 -4.86 -1.39 8.99
CA LYS A 94 -5.12 -2.70 9.62
C LYS A 94 -4.05 -3.04 10.68
N VAL A 95 -2.78 -2.78 10.39
CA VAL A 95 -1.68 -3.03 11.33
C VAL A 95 -1.66 -2.02 12.48
N LEU A 96 -1.70 -0.72 12.17
CA LEU A 96 -1.60 0.34 13.19
C LEU A 96 -2.88 0.50 13.99
N GLY A 97 -4.05 0.15 13.44
CA GLY A 97 -5.35 0.21 14.11
C GLY A 97 -5.38 -0.57 15.42
N LYS A 98 -4.65 -1.68 15.51
CA LYS A 98 -4.50 -2.48 16.74
C LYS A 98 -3.64 -1.80 17.83
N ARG A 99 -3.19 -0.56 17.59
CA ARG A 99 -2.20 0.19 18.38
C ARG A 99 -2.58 1.67 18.53
N GLN A 100 -3.88 1.95 18.64
CA GLN A 100 -4.45 3.30 18.56
C GLN A 100 -3.88 4.30 19.58
N SER A 101 -3.54 3.87 20.80
CA SER A 101 -3.01 4.75 21.85
C SER A 101 -1.77 5.54 21.41
N ARG A 102 -0.93 4.94 20.55
CA ARG A 102 0.28 5.57 20.03
C ARG A 102 0.12 6.12 18.61
N TYR A 103 -0.68 5.46 17.78
CA TYR A 103 -0.79 5.78 16.35
C TYR A 103 -2.08 6.50 15.96
N GLY A 104 -2.90 6.96 16.91
CA GLY A 104 -4.20 7.58 16.66
C GLY A 104 -4.18 8.66 15.57
N LYS A 105 -3.24 9.61 15.64
CA LYS A 105 -3.10 10.66 14.62
C LYS A 105 -2.78 10.11 13.22
N VAL A 106 -1.94 9.06 13.13
CA VAL A 106 -1.63 8.39 11.86
C VAL A 106 -2.85 7.64 11.33
N ILE A 107 -3.60 6.97 12.20
CA ILE A 107 -4.83 6.24 11.83
C ILE A 107 -5.88 7.20 11.28
N THR A 108 -6.08 8.36 11.93
CA THR A 108 -7.00 9.40 11.44
C THR A 108 -6.56 9.92 10.07
N TRP A 109 -5.27 10.18 9.88
CA TRP A 109 -4.73 10.58 8.58
C TRP A 109 -4.95 9.52 7.50
N LEU A 110 -4.70 8.24 7.80
CA LEU A 110 -4.96 7.12 6.89
C LEU A 110 -6.45 7.06 6.50
N ALA A 111 -7.35 7.23 7.47
CA ALA A 111 -8.79 7.23 7.23
C ALA A 111 -9.22 8.38 6.32
N SER A 112 -8.73 9.61 6.56
CA SER A 112 -8.98 10.77 5.68
C SER A 112 -8.54 10.47 4.24
N ARG A 113 -7.32 9.94 4.07
CA ARG A 113 -6.78 9.66 2.74
C ARG A 113 -7.55 8.57 2.01
N ILE A 114 -8.02 7.55 2.72
CA ILE A 114 -8.89 6.51 2.17
C ILE A 114 -10.21 7.12 1.68
N SER A 115 -10.83 8.01 2.47
CA SER A 115 -12.07 8.69 2.10
C SER A 115 -11.89 9.59 0.88
N GLU A 116 -10.82 10.38 0.83
CA GLU A 116 -10.48 11.21 -0.33
C GLU A 116 -10.27 10.39 -1.61
N LEU A 117 -9.59 9.24 -1.51
CA LEU A 117 -9.38 8.36 -2.65
C LEU A 117 -10.69 7.75 -3.17
N LYS A 118 -11.59 7.35 -2.25
CA LYS A 118 -12.91 6.83 -2.61
C LYS A 118 -13.73 7.88 -3.34
N GLY A 119 -13.81 9.11 -2.83
CA GLY A 119 -14.56 10.18 -3.48
C GLY A 119 -14.07 10.55 -4.88
N LYS A 120 -12.80 10.27 -5.20
CA LYS A 120 -12.21 10.54 -6.53
C LYS A 120 -12.23 9.34 -7.49
N ASN A 121 -12.46 8.13 -6.99
CA ASN A 121 -12.22 6.88 -7.74
C ASN A 121 -13.24 5.78 -7.37
N GLU A 122 -14.49 6.15 -7.12
CA GLU A 122 -15.48 5.27 -6.50
C GLU A 122 -15.64 3.93 -7.24
N GLU A 123 -15.87 3.97 -8.55
CA GLU A 123 -16.02 2.78 -9.40
C GLU A 123 -14.78 1.88 -9.39
N ALA A 124 -13.59 2.48 -9.46
CA ALA A 124 -12.32 1.75 -9.53
C ALA A 124 -11.97 1.05 -8.21
N LEU A 125 -12.44 1.59 -7.09
CA LEU A 125 -12.15 1.09 -5.74
C LEU A 125 -13.27 0.22 -5.16
N LYS A 126 -14.50 0.30 -5.68
CA LYS A 126 -15.65 -0.52 -5.24
C LYS A 126 -15.35 -2.01 -5.32
N ARG A 127 -14.63 -2.44 -6.36
CA ARG A 127 -14.23 -3.84 -6.61
C ARG A 127 -13.11 -4.34 -5.68
N MET A 128 -12.57 -3.48 -4.82
CA MET A 128 -11.40 -3.77 -4.00
C MET A 128 -11.72 -3.95 -2.52
N LYS A 129 -12.98 -3.72 -2.10
CA LYS A 129 -13.40 -3.84 -0.69
C LYS A 129 -13.19 -5.25 -0.15
N SER A 130 -13.54 -6.28 -0.93
CA SER A 130 -13.36 -7.69 -0.55
C SER A 130 -11.91 -8.13 -0.38
N VAL A 131 -10.93 -7.35 -0.85
CA VAL A 131 -9.50 -7.66 -0.73
C VAL A 131 -8.91 -7.11 0.58
N VAL A 132 -9.52 -6.07 1.16
CA VAL A 132 -8.95 -5.32 2.31
C VAL A 132 -9.66 -5.54 3.63
N GLU A 133 -10.87 -6.11 3.59
CA GLU A 133 -11.61 -6.58 4.76
C GLU A 133 -10.82 -7.70 5.47
#